data_AF-A0A969TM08-F1
#
_entry.id   AF-A0A969TM08-F1
#
_cell.length_a   1.000
_cell.length_b   1.000
_cell.length_c   1.000
_cell.angle_alpha   90.00
_cell.angle_beta   90.00
_cell.angle_gamma   90.00
#
_symmetry.space_group_name_H-M   'P 1'
#
loop_
_entity.id
_entity.type
_entity.pdbx_description
1 polymer ?
#
loop_
_entity_poly.entity_id
_entity_poly.type
_entity_poly.pdbx_seq_one_letter_code
_entity_poly.pdbx_strand_id
1 'polypeptide(L)'
;MPIELNSEMMPDSTEEKLRETLQSTFAKNQFQLLIAGEGGVGKTSLACQIARWAMAEDETERLCKHPVMPVLIEDELESTETKNFLLKTITKQLQNLRVEEEFVSEELLKQLLKKRRVLVIVDHLSEMNEITQKAIKELPDTDLPINALVITSRKKKGVLHKHIAIPIESRTRRILFYLRKSEFLMTCKKLK
;
A
#
# COMPACT_ATOMS: atom_id res chain seq x y z
N MET A 1 8.02 -13.02 10.67
CA MET A 1 8.99 -12.75 9.59
C MET A 1 9.83 -11.57 10.02
N PRO A 2 11.15 -11.72 10.17
CA PRO A 2 12.01 -10.59 10.48
C PRO A 2 11.92 -9.55 9.36
N ILE A 3 11.80 -8.29 9.74
CA ILE A 3 11.73 -7.16 8.83
C ILE A 3 12.81 -6.18 9.25
N GLU A 4 13.57 -5.71 8.28
CA GLU A 4 14.42 -4.53 8.46
C GLU A 4 13.59 -3.31 8.05
N LEU A 5 13.33 -2.40 8.99
CA LEU A 5 12.61 -1.15 8.75
C LEU A 5 13.56 0.01 8.94
N ASN A 6 13.79 0.80 7.88
CA ASN A 6 14.72 1.94 7.89
C ASN A 6 16.12 1.58 8.42
N SER A 7 16.66 0.43 8.00
CA SER A 7 17.95 -0.13 8.46
C SER A 7 17.98 -0.65 9.90
N GLU A 8 16.84 -0.68 10.60
CA GLU A 8 16.73 -1.28 11.94
C GLU A 8 16.09 -2.67 11.84
N MET A 9 16.78 -3.67 12.40
CA MET A 9 16.28 -5.04 12.46
C MET A 9 15.17 -5.17 13.50
N MET A 10 14.07 -5.84 13.13
CA MET A 10 12.97 -6.21 14.03
C MET A 10 13.01 -7.72 14.33
N PRO A 11 13.56 -8.17 15.48
CA PRO A 11 14.12 -9.52 15.62
C PRO A 11 13.18 -10.66 16.05
N ASP A 12 12.00 -10.42 16.64
CA ASP A 12 10.82 -11.33 16.65
C ASP A 12 9.87 -11.08 17.84
N SER A 13 8.78 -10.40 17.50
CA SER A 13 7.42 -10.31 18.07
C SER A 13 6.64 -9.45 17.04
N THR A 14 6.79 -9.89 15.79
CA THR A 14 7.20 -9.03 14.66
C THR A 14 6.04 -8.28 14.03
N GLU A 15 4.83 -8.80 14.14
CA GLU A 15 3.63 -8.18 13.58
C GLU A 15 3.11 -7.04 14.45
N GLU A 16 2.95 -7.26 15.76
CA GLU A 16 2.49 -6.23 16.69
C GLU A 16 3.46 -5.05 16.75
N LYS A 17 4.76 -5.34 16.94
CA LYS A 17 5.77 -4.27 17.01
C LYS A 17 5.93 -3.54 15.69
N LEU A 18 5.84 -4.23 14.56
CA LEU A 18 5.82 -3.57 13.24
C LEU A 18 4.58 -2.71 13.11
N ARG A 19 3.40 -3.23 13.45
CA ARG A 19 2.14 -2.50 13.42
C ARG A 19 2.21 -1.24 14.28
N GLU A 20 2.72 -1.31 15.51
CA GLU A 20 2.91 -0.16 16.40
C GLU A 20 3.87 0.88 15.80
N THR A 21 4.98 0.40 15.23
CA THR A 21 5.95 1.28 14.56
C THR A 21 5.32 1.95 13.34
N LEU A 22 4.54 1.20 12.55
CA LEU A 22 3.80 1.73 11.41
C LEU A 22 2.66 2.65 11.84
N GLN A 23 1.95 2.41 12.94
CA GLN A 23 0.92 3.29 13.50
C GLN A 23 1.50 4.68 13.80
N SER A 24 2.64 4.73 14.49
CA SER A 24 3.33 6.00 14.79
C SER A 24 3.78 6.74 13.53
N THR A 25 4.12 5.99 12.47
CA THR A 25 4.57 6.52 11.19
C THR A 25 3.40 6.98 10.32
N PHE A 26 2.31 6.22 10.29
CA PHE A 26 1.10 6.47 9.52
C PHE A 26 0.32 7.68 10.05
N ALA A 27 0.46 7.99 11.34
CA ALA A 27 -0.09 9.19 11.95
C ALA A 27 0.49 10.50 11.38
N LYS A 28 1.69 10.47 10.78
CA LYS A 28 2.35 11.64 10.18
C LYS A 28 1.63 12.10 8.91
N ASN A 29 1.90 13.33 8.46
CA ASN A 29 1.17 13.95 7.34
C ASN A 29 1.22 13.14 6.02
N GLN A 30 2.30 12.41 5.76
CA GLN A 30 2.49 11.60 4.57
C GLN A 30 3.17 10.28 4.92
N PHE A 31 2.48 9.17 4.65
CA PHE A 31 2.97 7.82 4.77
C PHE A 31 3.35 7.30 3.37
N GLN A 32 4.63 7.05 3.13
CA GLN A 32 5.16 6.51 1.88
C GLN A 32 6.16 5.40 2.21
N LEU A 33 5.73 4.15 2.08
CA LEU A 33 6.51 2.97 2.42
C LEU A 33 6.90 2.20 1.15
N LEU A 34 8.20 1.94 0.99
CA LEU A 34 8.70 0.97 0.03
C LEU A 34 8.92 -0.38 0.72
N ILE A 35 8.33 -1.44 0.20
CA ILE A 35 8.63 -2.82 0.56
C ILE A 35 9.56 -3.38 -0.52
N ALA A 36 10.84 -3.51 -0.19
CA ALA A 36 11.88 -3.93 -1.13
C ALA A 36 12.41 -5.33 -0.83
N GLY A 37 12.83 -6.04 -1.87
CA GLY A 37 13.45 -7.36 -1.72
C GLY A 37 13.31 -8.25 -2.95
N GLU A 38 14.01 -9.37 -2.95
CA GLU A 38 14.05 -10.31 -4.07
C GLU A 38 12.69 -10.99 -4.34
N GLY A 39 12.61 -11.80 -5.39
CA GLY A 39 11.41 -12.59 -5.67
C GLY A 39 11.09 -13.55 -4.52
N GLY A 40 9.81 -13.75 -4.22
CA GLY A 40 9.38 -14.74 -3.22
C GLY A 40 9.55 -14.36 -1.74
N VAL A 41 10.22 -13.26 -1.41
CA VAL A 41 10.46 -12.85 0.01
C VAL A 41 9.22 -12.35 0.76
N GLY A 42 8.03 -12.34 0.14
CA GLY A 42 6.78 -11.95 0.82
C GLY A 42 6.44 -10.46 0.78
N LYS A 43 6.94 -9.68 -0.19
CA LYS A 43 6.63 -8.23 -0.32
C LYS A 43 5.13 -7.94 -0.42
N THR A 44 4.45 -8.60 -1.38
CA THR A 44 3.01 -8.47 -1.59
C THR A 44 2.24 -8.92 -0.35
N SER A 45 2.65 -10.01 0.29
CA SER A 45 2.03 -10.49 1.53
C SER A 45 2.13 -9.45 2.66
N LEU A 46 3.28 -8.78 2.81
CA LEU A 46 3.44 -7.69 3.77
C LEU A 46 2.56 -6.48 3.40
N ALA A 47 2.48 -6.12 2.12
CA ALA A 47 1.57 -5.05 1.68
C ALA A 47 0.11 -5.37 2.01
N CYS A 48 -0.34 -6.61 1.77
CA CYS A 48 -1.67 -7.08 2.13
C CYS A 48 -1.91 -7.10 3.65
N GLN A 49 -0.90 -7.45 4.45
CA GLN A 49 -0.98 -7.39 5.91
C GLN A 49 -1.17 -5.95 6.40
N ILE A 50 -0.40 -5.00 5.86
CA ILE A 50 -0.54 -3.57 6.15
C ILE A 50 -1.95 -3.10 5.75
N ALA A 51 -2.46 -3.54 4.60
CA ALA A 51 -3.81 -3.23 4.16
C ALA A 51 -4.87 -3.71 5.15
N ARG A 52 -4.72 -4.93 5.68
CA ARG A 52 -5.62 -5.48 6.72
C ARG A 52 -5.59 -4.65 7.99
N TRP A 53 -4.41 -4.28 8.49
CA TRP A 53 -4.31 -3.36 9.64
C TRP A 53 -4.92 -1.99 9.33
N ALA A 54 -4.80 -1.49 8.11
CA ALA A 54 -5.41 -0.21 7.73
C ALA A 54 -6.95 -0.25 7.84
N MET A 55 -7.55 -1.43 7.61
CA MET A 55 -9.00 -1.67 7.60
C MET A 55 -9.58 -2.18 8.92
N ALA A 56 -8.75 -2.60 9.87
CA ALA A 56 -9.19 -3.30 11.08
C ALA A 56 -10.32 -2.55 11.82
N GLU A 57 -11.30 -3.25 12.37
CA GLU A 57 -12.39 -2.64 13.15
C GLU A 57 -11.93 -2.20 14.54
N ASP A 58 -11.06 -3.01 15.15
CA ASP A 58 -10.40 -2.67 16.41
C ASP A 58 -9.35 -1.58 16.19
N GLU A 59 -9.46 -0.47 16.92
CA GLU A 59 -8.52 0.64 16.85
C GLU A 59 -7.10 0.26 17.30
N THR A 60 -6.97 -0.71 18.21
CA THR A 60 -5.66 -1.20 18.68
C THR A 60 -4.93 -1.98 17.59
N GLU A 61 -5.67 -2.60 16.67
CA GLU A 61 -5.14 -3.27 15.49
C GLU A 61 -5.03 -2.35 14.27
N ARG A 62 -5.63 -1.15 14.32
CA ARG A 62 -5.72 -0.26 13.17
C ARG A 62 -4.49 0.63 13.02
N LEU A 63 -4.03 0.88 11.78
CA LEU A 63 -2.89 1.78 11.52
C LEU A 63 -3.13 3.25 11.91
N CYS A 64 -4.38 3.69 12.04
CA CYS A 64 -4.73 5.03 12.48
C CYS A 64 -6.11 5.06 13.14
N LYS A 65 -6.57 6.23 13.61
CA LYS A 65 -7.85 6.37 14.34
C LYS A 65 -9.10 6.01 13.55
N HIS A 66 -9.01 5.98 12.23
CA HIS A 66 -10.15 5.70 11.36
C HIS A 66 -9.84 4.58 10.36
N PRO A 67 -10.83 3.78 9.93
CA PRO A 67 -10.65 2.83 8.85
C PRO A 67 -10.09 3.49 7.59
N VAL A 68 -9.21 2.78 6.92
CA VAL A 68 -8.58 3.18 5.66
C VAL A 68 -8.88 2.13 4.61
N MET A 69 -9.38 2.56 3.47
CA MET A 69 -9.75 1.69 2.37
C MET A 69 -8.54 1.46 1.46
N PRO A 70 -8.03 0.23 1.33
CA PRO A 70 -6.91 -0.03 0.45
C PRO A 70 -7.35 -0.19 -1.00
N VAL A 71 -6.50 0.27 -1.91
CA VAL A 71 -6.66 0.21 -3.35
C VAL A 71 -5.37 -0.38 -3.91
N LEU A 72 -5.46 -1.47 -4.67
CA LEU A 72 -4.32 -2.24 -5.16
C LEU A 72 -4.10 -1.97 -6.65
N ILE A 73 -3.08 -1.21 -7.01
CA ILE A 73 -2.74 -0.88 -8.39
C ILE A 73 -1.73 -1.89 -8.92
N GLU A 74 -2.15 -2.59 -9.97
CA GLU A 74 -1.35 -3.57 -10.71
C GLU A 74 -1.38 -3.34 -12.22
N ASP A 75 -2.35 -2.53 -12.66
CA ASP A 75 -2.52 -2.16 -14.05
C ASP A 75 -1.36 -1.26 -14.48
N GLU A 76 -0.92 -1.46 -15.72
CA GLU A 76 0.10 -0.64 -16.34
C GLU A 76 -0.49 0.62 -16.98
N LEU A 77 0.30 1.69 -16.98
CA LEU A 77 0.02 2.89 -17.77
C LEU A 77 0.26 2.64 -19.25
N GLU A 78 -0.76 2.88 -20.07
CA GLU A 78 -0.65 2.87 -21.54
C GLU A 78 -0.17 4.23 -22.09
N SER A 79 -0.26 5.31 -21.31
CA SER A 79 0.13 6.66 -21.73
C SER A 79 0.72 7.49 -20.59
N THR A 80 1.42 8.58 -20.96
CA THR A 80 2.11 9.49 -20.03
C THR A 80 1.18 10.42 -19.25
N GLU A 81 -0.14 10.30 -19.40
CA GLU A 81 -1.12 11.06 -18.59
C GLU A 81 -1.27 10.45 -17.17
N THR A 82 -0.16 10.42 -16.44
CA THR A 82 0.00 9.87 -15.10
C THR A 82 -1.12 10.23 -14.13
N LYS A 83 -1.46 11.54 -14.04
CA LYS A 83 -2.48 12.05 -13.11
C LYS A 83 -3.85 11.47 -13.41
N ASN A 84 -4.24 11.51 -14.69
CA ASN A 84 -5.55 11.05 -15.13
C ASN A 84 -5.68 9.55 -14.92
N PHE A 85 -4.64 8.76 -15.17
CA PHE A 85 -4.73 7.33 -14.95
C PHE A 85 -4.81 6.95 -13.48
N LEU A 86 -3.88 7.41 -12.63
CA LEU A 86 -3.90 6.97 -11.22
C LEU A 86 -5.21 7.36 -10.54
N LEU A 87 -5.71 8.56 -10.85
CA LEU A 87 -7.02 9.00 -10.38
C LEU A 87 -8.15 8.10 -10.92
N LYS A 88 -8.18 7.82 -12.24
CA LYS A 88 -9.18 6.91 -12.85
C LYS A 88 -9.11 5.50 -12.27
N THR A 89 -7.93 4.94 -12.10
CA THR A 89 -7.72 3.58 -11.57
C THR A 89 -8.17 3.49 -10.12
N ILE A 90 -7.83 4.48 -9.30
CA ILE A 90 -8.31 4.56 -7.91
C ILE A 90 -9.84 4.71 -7.91
N THR A 91 -10.40 5.65 -8.68
CA THR A 91 -11.87 5.83 -8.80
C THR A 91 -12.58 4.55 -9.19
N LYS A 92 -12.09 3.86 -10.24
CA LYS A 92 -12.65 2.60 -10.73
C LYS A 92 -12.64 1.52 -9.65
N GLN A 93 -11.55 1.40 -8.90
CA GLN A 93 -11.49 0.45 -7.79
C GLN A 93 -12.44 0.79 -6.66
N LEU A 94 -12.58 2.08 -6.32
CA LEU A 94 -13.55 2.51 -5.31
C LEU A 94 -15.00 2.28 -5.76
N GLN A 95 -15.31 2.52 -7.03
CA GLN A 95 -16.62 2.23 -7.62
C GLN A 95 -16.93 0.73 -7.58
N ASN A 96 -15.95 -0.11 -7.90
CA ASN A 96 -16.10 -1.56 -7.82
C ASN A 96 -16.39 -2.07 -6.40
N LEU A 97 -16.09 -1.28 -5.36
CA LEU A 97 -16.40 -1.59 -3.96
C LEU A 97 -17.82 -1.16 -3.55
N ARG A 98 -18.53 -0.35 -4.34
CA ARG A 98 -19.91 0.06 -4.04
C ARG A 98 -20.92 -0.98 -4.52
N VAL A 99 -22.11 -0.91 -3.95
CA VAL A 99 -23.32 -1.63 -4.41
C VAL A 99 -24.08 -0.78 -5.43
N GLU A 100 -24.00 0.55 -5.32
CA GLU A 100 -24.66 1.51 -6.22
C GLU A 100 -23.64 2.30 -7.05
N GLU A 101 -24.01 2.60 -8.30
CA GLU A 101 -23.20 3.36 -9.28
C GLU A 101 -23.22 4.88 -9.00
N GLU A 102 -23.03 5.30 -7.76
CA GLU A 102 -22.87 6.73 -7.46
C GLU A 102 -21.47 7.22 -7.86
N PHE A 103 -21.43 8.31 -8.62
CA PHE A 103 -20.21 8.97 -9.08
C PHE A 103 -19.41 9.52 -7.89
N VAL A 104 -18.14 9.14 -7.77
CA VAL A 104 -17.19 9.76 -6.84
C VAL A 104 -16.62 10.98 -7.53
N SER A 105 -16.94 12.19 -7.06
CA SER A 105 -16.33 13.40 -7.59
C SER A 105 -14.81 13.39 -7.36
N GLU A 106 -14.08 14.00 -8.28
CA GLU A 106 -12.62 14.11 -8.20
C GLU A 106 -12.18 14.83 -6.90
N GLU A 107 -12.90 15.88 -6.51
CA GLU A 107 -12.65 16.63 -5.30
C GLU A 107 -12.81 15.76 -4.05
N LEU A 108 -13.87 14.93 -3.99
CA LEU A 108 -14.07 14.01 -2.87
C LEU A 108 -12.93 13.00 -2.81
N LEU A 109 -12.55 12.42 -3.95
CA LEU A 109 -11.42 11.49 -4.00
C LEU A 109 -10.11 12.15 -3.53
N LYS A 110 -9.80 13.36 -4.01
CA LYS A 110 -8.64 14.13 -3.55
C LYS A 110 -8.69 14.37 -2.04
N GLN A 111 -9.85 14.66 -1.46
CA GLN A 111 -9.99 14.78 -0.01
C GLN A 111 -9.77 13.45 0.73
N LEU A 112 -10.27 12.32 0.20
CA LEU A 112 -10.06 11.00 0.78
C LEU A 112 -8.57 10.62 0.79
N LEU A 113 -7.88 10.84 -0.33
CA LEU A 113 -6.44 10.63 -0.46
C LEU A 113 -5.66 11.54 0.51
N LYS A 114 -6.00 12.84 0.54
CA LYS A 114 -5.37 13.83 1.41
C LYS A 114 -5.54 13.50 2.89
N LYS A 115 -6.74 13.05 3.29
CA LYS A 115 -7.08 12.68 4.67
C LYS A 115 -6.67 11.25 5.04
N ARG A 116 -5.91 10.55 4.18
CA ARG A 116 -5.46 9.16 4.40
C ARG A 116 -6.61 8.18 4.65
N ARG A 117 -7.76 8.41 3.99
CA ARG A 117 -8.91 7.49 4.00
C ARG A 117 -8.77 6.40 2.95
N VAL A 118 -7.83 6.56 2.02
CA VAL A 118 -7.47 5.58 1.01
C VAL A 118 -5.97 5.27 1.15
N LEU A 119 -5.63 3.98 1.23
CA LEU A 119 -4.26 3.47 1.18
C LEU A 119 -4.00 2.95 -0.24
N VAL A 120 -3.15 3.64 -0.99
CA VAL A 120 -2.77 3.18 -2.33
C VAL A 120 -1.61 2.20 -2.21
N ILE A 121 -1.77 1.01 -2.78
CA ILE A 121 -0.74 -0.03 -2.82
C ILE A 121 -0.38 -0.25 -4.28
N VAL A 122 0.86 0.05 -4.66
CA VAL A 122 1.38 -0.23 -6.00
C VAL A 122 2.23 -1.49 -5.90
N ASP A 123 1.75 -2.60 -6.46
CA ASP A 123 2.42 -3.88 -6.36
C ASP A 123 3.31 -4.13 -7.57
N HIS A 124 4.46 -4.76 -7.34
CA HIS A 124 5.43 -5.16 -8.36
C HIS A 124 5.95 -4.02 -9.25
N LEU A 125 6.15 -2.81 -8.71
CA LEU A 125 6.51 -1.62 -9.51
C LEU A 125 7.74 -1.83 -10.41
N SER A 126 8.75 -2.57 -9.96
CA SER A 126 9.95 -2.85 -10.77
C SER A 126 9.69 -3.70 -12.02
N GLU A 127 8.54 -4.37 -12.07
CA GLU A 127 8.09 -5.28 -13.12
C GLU A 127 7.10 -4.59 -14.07
N MET A 128 6.59 -3.40 -13.70
CA MET A 128 5.74 -2.58 -14.55
C MET A 128 6.55 -1.83 -15.61
N ASN A 129 5.90 -1.40 -16.69
CA ASN A 129 6.53 -0.59 -17.73
C ASN A 129 7.15 0.74 -17.22
N GLU A 130 8.02 1.34 -18.04
CA GLU A 130 8.76 2.56 -17.67
C GLU A 130 7.86 3.77 -17.46
N ILE A 131 6.73 3.84 -18.17
CA ILE A 131 5.75 4.91 -18.05
C ILE A 131 5.17 4.90 -16.63
N THR A 132 4.77 3.73 -16.14
CA THR A 132 4.24 3.52 -14.78
C THR A 132 5.29 3.80 -13.72
N GLN A 133 6.53 3.32 -13.91
CA GLN A 133 7.63 3.60 -12.98
C GLN A 133 7.91 5.11 -12.87
N LYS A 134 7.95 5.82 -14.00
CA LYS A 134 8.16 7.28 -14.05
C LYS A 134 7.02 8.03 -13.39
N ALA A 135 5.79 7.65 -13.70
CA ALA A 135 4.57 8.22 -13.12
C ALA A 135 4.55 8.17 -11.59
N ILE A 136 4.86 7.00 -11.01
CA ILE A 136 4.92 6.83 -9.55
C ILE A 136 6.07 7.66 -8.95
N LYS A 137 7.19 7.78 -9.65
CA LYS A 137 8.33 8.60 -9.21
C LYS A 137 7.99 10.10 -9.17
N GLU A 138 7.22 10.58 -10.15
CA GLU A 138 6.84 11.99 -10.32
C GLU A 138 5.58 12.39 -9.51
N LEU A 139 4.97 11.45 -8.76
CA LEU A 139 3.83 11.73 -7.89
C LEU A 139 3.97 12.97 -7.00
N PRO A 140 5.13 13.27 -6.37
CA PRO A 140 5.30 14.47 -5.55
C PRO A 140 5.13 15.78 -6.32
N ASP A 141 5.35 15.77 -7.62
CA ASP A 141 5.24 16.93 -8.52
C ASP A 141 3.81 17.10 -9.07
N THR A 142 2.88 16.23 -8.65
CA THR A 142 1.47 16.27 -9.03
C THR A 142 0.60 16.97 -7.99
N ASP A 143 -0.61 17.37 -8.39
CA ASP A 143 -1.64 17.89 -7.49
C ASP A 143 -2.45 16.76 -6.81
N LEU A 144 -2.08 15.49 -7.03
CA LEU A 144 -2.78 14.33 -6.48
C LEU A 144 -2.24 14.00 -5.07
N PRO A 145 -2.99 14.26 -3.99
CA PRO A 145 -2.45 14.24 -2.64
C PRO A 145 -2.50 12.83 -2.02
N ILE A 146 -1.76 11.88 -2.59
CA ILE A 146 -1.66 10.51 -2.06
C ILE A 146 -0.82 10.51 -0.78
N ASN A 147 -1.48 10.70 0.36
CA ASN A 147 -0.81 10.78 1.67
C ASN A 147 -0.63 9.43 2.36
N ALA A 148 -1.12 8.33 1.77
CA ALA A 148 -0.88 6.96 2.23
C ALA A 148 -0.59 6.07 1.02
N LEU A 149 0.69 5.71 0.85
CA LEU A 149 1.22 4.97 -0.28
C LEU A 149 2.14 3.84 0.21
N VAL A 150 1.92 2.63 -0.31
CA VAL A 150 2.82 1.49 -0.20
C VAL A 150 3.22 1.07 -1.59
N ILE A 151 4.51 0.86 -1.82
CA ILE A 151 5.04 0.38 -3.09
C ILE A 151 5.80 -0.92 -2.82
N THR A 152 5.57 -1.96 -3.61
CA THR A 152 6.45 -3.14 -3.60
C THR A 152 7.37 -3.12 -4.82
N SER A 153 8.64 -3.46 -4.63
CA SER A 153 9.62 -3.44 -5.72
C SER A 153 10.80 -4.38 -5.43
N ARG A 154 11.42 -4.91 -6.49
CA ARG A 154 12.74 -5.57 -6.36
C ARG A 154 13.87 -4.56 -6.20
N LYS A 155 13.65 -3.32 -6.63
CA LYS A 155 14.65 -2.23 -6.60
C LYS A 155 14.46 -1.35 -5.36
N LYS A 156 15.57 -0.98 -4.71
CA LYS A 156 15.59 -0.01 -3.59
C LYS A 156 15.76 1.44 -4.09
N LYS A 157 16.69 1.64 -5.02
CA LYS A 157 17.06 2.97 -5.53
C LYS A 157 16.08 3.48 -6.57
N GLY A 158 15.84 4.79 -6.57
CA GLY A 158 15.02 5.48 -7.57
C GLY A 158 13.51 5.29 -7.42
N VAL A 159 13.07 4.61 -6.35
CA VAL A 159 11.65 4.42 -6.01
C VAL A 159 11.24 5.46 -4.97
N LEU A 160 10.06 6.06 -5.13
CA LEU A 160 9.52 7.04 -4.20
C LEU A 160 9.23 6.40 -2.83
N HIS A 161 9.87 6.88 -1.76
CA HIS A 161 9.56 6.45 -0.40
C HIS A 161 10.12 7.41 0.66
N LYS A 162 9.53 7.38 1.85
CA LYS A 162 10.07 7.97 3.09
C LYS A 162 10.53 6.91 4.08
N HIS A 163 9.94 5.73 4.00
CA HIS A 163 10.28 4.57 4.81
C HIS A 163 10.54 3.36 3.91
N ILE A 164 11.43 2.48 4.33
CA ILE A 164 11.73 1.25 3.61
C ILE A 164 11.62 0.06 4.55
N ALA A 165 10.86 -0.95 4.15
CA ALA A 165 10.78 -2.25 4.81
C ALA A 165 11.36 -3.33 3.90
N ILE A 166 12.21 -4.20 4.45
CA ILE A 166 12.81 -5.33 3.74
C ILE A 166 12.39 -6.60 4.48
N PRO A 167 11.47 -7.38 3.90
CA PRO A 167 11.19 -8.74 4.37
C PRO A 167 12.46 -9.58 4.28
N ILE A 168 12.82 -10.25 5.38
CA ILE A 168 13.97 -11.15 5.42
C ILE A 168 13.46 -12.59 5.38
N GLU A 169 13.98 -13.36 4.43
CA GLU A 169 13.64 -14.78 4.29
C GLU A 169 14.15 -15.57 5.51
N SER A 170 13.24 -16.11 6.33
CA SER A 170 13.61 -17.02 7.41
C SER A 170 13.69 -18.45 6.89
N ARG A 171 14.85 -19.11 7.01
CA ARG A 171 15.06 -20.53 6.63
C ARG A 171 14.12 -21.50 7.37
N THR A 172 13.56 -21.08 8.50
CA THR A 172 12.55 -21.83 9.26
C THR A 172 11.18 -21.67 8.60
N ARG A 173 10.75 -22.69 7.85
CA ARG A 173 9.41 -22.84 7.27
C ARG A 173 8.31 -22.96 8.34
N ARG A 174 8.03 -21.88 9.07
CA ARG A 174 6.84 -21.73 9.89
C ARG A 174 6.23 -20.37 9.65
N ILE A 175 5.62 -20.16 8.50
CA ILE A 175 4.80 -18.97 8.28
C ILE A 175 3.44 -19.43 7.77
N LEU A 176 2.56 -19.67 8.74
CA LEU A 176 1.16 -20.06 8.57
C LEU A 176 0.23 -18.87 8.30
N PHE A 177 0.76 -17.66 8.15
CA PHE A 177 -0.03 -16.42 8.07
C PHE A 177 0.37 -15.53 6.89
N TYR A 178 0.69 -16.12 5.74
CA TYR A 178 0.75 -15.33 4.52
C TYR A 178 -0.65 -15.10 3.99
N LEU A 179 -1.16 -13.89 4.19
CA LEU A 179 -2.32 -13.42 3.44
C LEU A 179 -1.96 -13.45 1.96
N ARG A 180 -2.55 -14.41 1.24
CA ARG A 180 -2.46 -14.43 -0.21
C ARG A 180 -3.22 -13.21 -0.73
N LYS A 181 -2.72 -12.62 -1.80
CA LYS A 181 -3.40 -11.52 -2.51
C LYS A 181 -4.88 -11.84 -2.79
N SER A 182 -5.20 -13.09 -3.11
CA SER A 182 -6.58 -13.57 -3.28
C SER A 182 -7.44 -13.44 -2.00
N GLU A 183 -6.89 -13.76 -0.84
CA GLU A 183 -7.56 -13.64 0.45
C GLU A 183 -7.78 -12.17 0.84
N PHE A 184 -6.79 -11.30 0.55
CA PHE A 184 -6.94 -9.85 0.70
C PHE A 184 -8.07 -9.31 -0.19
N LEU A 185 -8.06 -9.63 -1.48
CA LEU A 185 -9.09 -9.17 -2.41
C LEU A 185 -10.49 -9.67 -2.02
N MET A 186 -10.60 -10.90 -1.48
CA MET A 186 -11.85 -11.40 -0.93
C MET A 186 -12.30 -10.62 0.31
N THR A 187 -11.37 -10.23 1.18
CA THR A 187 -11.66 -9.44 2.39
C THR A 187 -12.18 -8.05 2.01
N CYS A 188 -11.55 -7.38 1.05
CA CYS A 188 -12.03 -6.08 0.54
C CYS A 188 -13.44 -6.18 -0.06
N LYS A 189 -13.78 -7.28 -0.72
CA LYS A 189 -15.11 -7.50 -1.32
C LYS A 189 -16.20 -7.80 -0.28
N LYS A 190 -15.85 -8.31 0.90
CA LYS A 190 -16.80 -8.64 1.99
C LYS A 190 -17.22 -7.43 2.82
N LEU A 191 -16.59 -6.27 2.63
CA LEU A 191 -16.97 -5.00 3.26
C LEU A 191 -18.08 -4.25 2.51
N LYS A 192 -18.77 -4.95 1.60
CA LYS A 192 -19.95 -4.47 0.88
C LYS A 192 -21.21 -4.70 1.68
#